data_AF-A0AAV2Q1E1-F1
#
_entry.id   AF-A0AAV2Q1E1-F1
#
_cell.length_a   1.000
_cell.length_b   1.000
_cell.length_c   1.000
_cell.angle_alpha   90.00
_cell.angle_beta   90.00
_cell.angle_gamma   90.00
#
_symmetry.space_group_name_H-M   'P 1'
#
loop_
_entity.id
_entity.type
_entity.pdbx_description
1 polymer ?
#
loop_
_entity_poly.entity_id
_entity_poly.type
_entity_poly.pdbx_seq_one_letter_code
_entity_poly.pdbx_strand_id
1 'polypeptide(L)'
;MASRGGPMVDGTDGNDFTHRETVATHYQISALNKGRLRKCVFAHLLLALVMVVKLVPDFLDRLDIFILEIEELEVPAILGERYPKIICTFTFFLSLTFVYTCRISLLCRYVFLRLLVNGIDMKLLCKSVRSRPCRWRFPAIEESEGISLYLDYLVNVLLFADFLVSVEARIF
;
A
#
# COMPACT_ATOMS: atom_id res chain seq x y z
N MET A 1 18.40 -21.59 26.77
CA MET A 1 18.40 -20.20 27.29
C MET A 1 19.72 -19.58 26.87
N ALA A 2 19.71 -18.38 26.28
CA ALA A 2 20.95 -17.61 26.07
C ALA A 2 21.68 -17.56 27.42
N SER A 3 22.89 -18.10 27.47
CA SER A 3 23.48 -18.70 28.66
C SER A 3 23.83 -17.65 29.72
N ARG A 4 22.83 -17.21 30.49
CA ARG A 4 23.05 -16.65 31.83
C ARG A 4 23.41 -17.83 32.75
N GLY A 5 24.67 -18.30 32.67
CA GLY A 5 25.21 -19.40 33.48
C GLY A 5 25.30 -20.78 32.80
N GLY A 6 25.08 -20.87 31.48
CA GLY A 6 25.34 -22.11 30.71
C GLY A 6 26.81 -22.23 30.30
N PRO A 7 27.27 -23.42 29.88
CA PRO A 7 28.67 -23.67 29.51
C PRO A 7 29.15 -22.60 28.53
N MET A 8 30.14 -21.82 28.97
CA MET A 8 30.85 -20.89 28.10
C MET A 8 31.76 -21.72 27.19
N VAL A 9 31.99 -21.24 25.96
CA VAL A 9 33.03 -21.79 25.12
C VAL A 9 34.35 -21.66 25.89
N ASP A 10 35.11 -22.74 26.01
CA ASP A 10 36.40 -22.73 26.72
C ASP A 10 37.28 -21.60 26.16
N GLY A 11 37.69 -20.69 27.04
CA GLY A 11 38.51 -19.52 26.70
C GLY A 11 37.77 -18.18 26.53
N THR A 12 36.47 -18.08 26.83
CA THR A 12 35.76 -16.79 26.83
C THR A 12 35.46 -16.31 28.26
N ASP A 13 35.74 -15.03 28.55
CA ASP A 13 35.63 -14.40 29.88
C ASP A 13 34.29 -13.66 30.09
N GLY A 14 33.36 -13.79 29.14
CA GLY A 14 32.09 -13.06 29.14
C GLY A 14 32.25 -11.55 28.86
N ASN A 15 33.42 -11.10 28.43
CA ASN A 15 33.73 -9.73 28.03
C ASN A 15 33.74 -9.59 26.48
N ASP A 16 32.86 -10.35 25.84
CA ASP A 16 32.66 -10.47 24.40
C ASP A 16 31.91 -9.27 23.81
N PHE A 17 32.51 -8.09 23.95
CA PHE A 17 31.96 -6.82 23.43
C PHE A 17 31.71 -6.86 21.92
N THR A 18 32.59 -7.52 21.15
CA THR A 18 32.45 -7.66 19.69
C THR A 18 31.18 -8.43 19.29
N HIS A 19 30.82 -9.47 20.04
CA HIS A 19 29.58 -10.21 19.80
C HIS A 19 28.35 -9.37 20.16
N ARG A 20 28.40 -8.66 21.29
CA ARG A 20 27.30 -7.78 21.74
C ARG A 20 27.07 -6.59 20.81
N GLU A 21 28.14 -5.99 20.30
CA GLU A 21 28.08 -4.91 19.30
C GLU A 21 27.44 -5.42 18.00
N THR A 22 27.81 -6.61 17.53
CA THR A 22 27.19 -7.23 16.35
C THR A 22 25.68 -7.41 16.55
N VAL A 23 25.27 -7.96 17.69
CA VAL A 23 23.84 -8.15 18.02
C VAL A 23 23.09 -6.82 18.14
N ALA A 24 23.71 -5.80 18.75
CA ALA A 24 23.12 -4.47 18.90
C ALA A 24 22.84 -3.81 17.53
N THR A 25 23.76 -3.91 16.58
CA THR A 25 23.55 -3.37 15.22
C THR A 25 22.36 -4.05 14.51
N HIS A 26 22.19 -5.37 14.66
CA HIS A 26 21.04 -6.09 14.09
C HIS A 26 19.70 -5.62 14.65
N TYR A 27 19.60 -5.41 15.98
CA TYR A 27 18.39 -4.89 16.59
C TYR A 27 18.11 -3.44 16.19
N GLN A 28 19.15 -2.61 16.08
CA GLN A 28 19.02 -1.23 15.61
C GLN A 28 18.48 -1.18 14.18
N ILE A 29 19.05 -1.96 13.26
CA ILE A 29 18.59 -2.05 11.86
C ILE A 29 17.16 -2.58 11.81
N SER A 30 16.84 -3.62 12.58
CA SER A 30 15.49 -4.18 12.65
C SER A 30 14.46 -3.15 13.15
N ALA A 31 14.79 -2.40 14.21
CA ALA A 31 13.93 -1.36 14.76
C ALA A 31 13.68 -0.22 13.76
N LEU A 32 14.73 0.23 13.05
CA LEU A 32 14.63 1.26 12.02
C LEU A 32 13.71 0.80 10.87
N ASN A 33 13.95 -0.40 10.32
CA ASN A 33 13.17 -0.94 9.20
C ASN A 33 11.72 -1.22 9.60
N LYS A 34 11.50 -1.69 10.83
CA LYS A 34 10.15 -1.87 11.38
C LYS A 34 9.40 -0.54 11.55
N GLY A 35 10.11 0.53 11.91
CA GLY A 35 9.55 1.88 11.95
C GLY A 35 9.14 2.39 10.57
N ARG A 36 10.01 2.20 9.56
CA ARG A 36 9.71 2.54 8.15
C ARG A 36 8.52 1.74 7.60
N LEU A 37 8.49 0.44 7.87
CA LEU A 37 7.39 -0.43 7.46
C LEU A 37 6.05 0.05 8.06
N ARG A 38 6.01 0.45 9.34
CA ARG A 38 4.77 0.99 9.95
C ARG A 38 4.24 2.22 9.23
N LYS A 39 5.12 3.14 8.81
CA LYS A 39 4.72 4.34 8.05
C LYS A 39 4.11 3.95 6.70
N CYS A 40 4.76 3.03 5.98
CA CYS A 40 4.25 2.51 4.70
C CYS A 40 2.88 1.82 4.87
N VAL A 41 2.75 1.00 5.92
CA VAL A 41 1.48 0.30 6.23
C VAL A 41 0.36 1.28 6.55
N PHE A 42 0.67 2.34 7.30
CA PHE A 42 -0.30 3.39 7.61
C PHE A 42 -0.76 4.13 6.35
N ALA A 43 0.16 4.50 5.45
CA ALA A 43 -0.18 5.12 4.18
C ALA A 43 -1.06 4.21 3.30
N HIS A 44 -0.76 2.92 3.23
CA HIS A 44 -1.60 1.95 2.53
C HIS A 44 -2.98 1.76 3.15
N LEU A 45 -3.09 1.82 4.48
CA LEU A 45 -4.38 1.76 5.17
C LEU A 45 -5.25 2.97 4.82
N LEU A 46 -4.67 4.18 4.87
CA LEU A 46 -5.40 5.41 4.52
C LEU A 46 -5.89 5.35 3.07
N LEU A 47 -5.04 4.89 2.17
CA LEU A 47 -5.39 4.74 0.77
C LEU A 47 -6.45 3.65 0.54
N ALA A 48 -6.36 2.52 1.25
CA ALA A 48 -7.39 1.48 1.20
C ALA A 48 -8.76 2.05 1.65
N LEU A 49 -8.77 2.89 2.68
CA LEU A 49 -9.99 3.56 3.14
C LEU A 49 -10.58 4.46 2.05
N VAL A 50 -9.76 5.30 1.41
CA VAL A 50 -10.19 6.16 0.30
C VAL A 50 -10.78 5.33 -0.85
N MET A 51 -10.15 4.19 -1.18
CA MET A 51 -10.63 3.29 -2.21
C MET A 51 -11.96 2.61 -1.83
N VAL A 52 -12.14 2.25 -0.56
CA VAL A 52 -13.41 1.69 -0.05
C VAL A 52 -14.52 2.72 -0.12
N VAL A 53 -14.27 3.96 0.31
CA VAL A 53 -15.26 5.06 0.19
C VAL A 53 -15.69 5.25 -1.26
N LYS A 54 -14.74 5.20 -2.19
CA LYS A 54 -15.04 5.28 -3.63
C LYS A 54 -15.91 4.12 -4.14
N LEU A 55 -15.82 2.95 -3.52
CA LEU A 55 -16.59 1.74 -3.88
C LEU A 55 -18.01 1.74 -3.29
N VAL A 56 -18.29 2.57 -2.28
CA VAL A 56 -19.60 2.65 -1.62
C VAL A 56 -20.75 2.90 -2.60
N PRO A 57 -20.73 3.90 -3.50
CA PRO A 57 -21.84 4.15 -4.42
C PRO A 57 -22.12 2.93 -5.32
N ASP A 58 -21.09 2.40 -5.99
CA ASP A 58 -21.20 1.18 -6.82
C ASP A 58 -21.74 -0.04 -6.04
N PHE A 59 -21.49 -0.11 -4.72
CA PHE A 59 -21.98 -1.20 -3.86
C PHE A 59 -23.45 -0.97 -3.45
N LEU A 60 -23.84 0.28 -3.14
CA LEU A 60 -25.21 0.65 -2.80
C LEU A 60 -26.16 0.45 -4.00
N ASP A 61 -25.71 0.81 -5.20
CA ASP A 61 -26.46 0.60 -6.44
C ASP A 61 -26.77 -0.89 -6.67
N ARG A 62 -25.82 -1.79 -6.35
CA ARG A 62 -26.03 -3.25 -6.46
C ARG A 62 -26.96 -3.83 -5.40
N LEU A 63 -27.11 -3.13 -4.28
CA LEU A 63 -28.03 -3.52 -3.21
C LEU A 63 -29.43 -2.91 -3.38
N ASP A 64 -29.65 -2.14 -4.46
CA ASP A 64 -30.92 -1.44 -4.73
C ASP A 64 -31.26 -0.42 -3.63
N ILE A 65 -30.23 0.19 -3.01
CA ILE A 65 -30.37 1.22 -1.97
C ILE A 65 -30.02 2.58 -2.59
N PHE A 66 -31.04 3.39 -2.84
CA PHE A 66 -30.88 4.74 -3.41
C PHE A 66 -30.80 5.79 -2.32
N ILE A 67 -29.63 6.43 -2.19
CA ILE A 67 -29.41 7.58 -1.31
C ILE A 67 -29.20 8.80 -2.21
N LEU A 68 -30.17 9.72 -2.20
CA LEU A 68 -30.25 10.83 -3.15
C LEU A 68 -29.00 11.73 -3.11
N GLU A 69 -28.44 11.98 -1.92
CA GLU A 69 -27.23 12.78 -1.72
C GLU A 69 -25.96 12.13 -2.28
N ILE A 70 -25.94 10.79 -2.41
CA ILE A 70 -24.80 10.05 -2.95
C ILE A 70 -24.90 9.96 -4.48
N GLU A 71 -26.11 9.85 -5.02
CA GLU A 71 -26.36 9.82 -6.47
C GLU A 71 -26.09 11.19 -7.11
N GLU A 72 -26.46 12.28 -6.41
CA GLU A 72 -26.15 13.66 -6.83
C GLU A 72 -24.63 13.95 -6.86
N LEU A 73 -23.83 13.17 -6.13
CA LEU A 73 -22.37 13.31 -6.12
C LEU A 73 -21.70 12.81 -7.42
N GLU A 74 -22.48 12.28 -8.39
CA GLU A 74 -22.06 11.80 -9.71
C GLU A 74 -20.71 11.06 -9.68
N VAL A 75 -20.57 10.13 -8.73
CA VAL A 75 -19.32 9.38 -8.58
C VAL A 75 -19.10 8.55 -9.85
N PRO A 76 -17.98 8.73 -10.58
CA PRO A 76 -17.80 8.03 -11.84
C PRO A 76 -17.65 6.54 -11.55
N ALA A 77 -18.51 5.75 -12.18
CA ALA A 77 -18.58 4.29 -12.04
C ALA A 77 -17.19 3.65 -12.14
N ILE A 78 -16.93 2.68 -11.25
CA ILE A 78 -15.64 2.02 -11.20
C ILE A 78 -15.55 1.04 -12.37
N LEU A 79 -14.57 1.26 -13.26
CA LEU A 79 -14.22 0.28 -14.29
C LEU A 79 -13.93 -1.09 -13.66
N GLY A 80 -14.46 -2.16 -14.25
CA GLY A 80 -14.29 -3.55 -13.78
C GLY A 80 -12.85 -3.95 -13.47
N GLU A 81 -11.88 -3.42 -14.23
CA GLU A 81 -10.44 -3.65 -14.05
C GLU A 81 -9.88 -3.11 -12.71
N ARG A 82 -10.62 -2.24 -12.01
CA ARG A 82 -10.20 -1.59 -10.76
C ARG A 82 -10.68 -2.33 -9.50
N TYR A 83 -11.67 -3.22 -9.60
CA TYR A 83 -12.11 -4.06 -8.48
C TYR A 83 -11.01 -4.98 -7.92
N PRO A 84 -10.24 -5.73 -8.74
CA PRO A 84 -9.17 -6.58 -8.21
C PRO A 84 -8.07 -5.77 -7.50
N LYS A 85 -7.87 -4.51 -7.91
CA LYS A 85 -6.88 -3.60 -7.30
C LYS A 85 -7.24 -3.26 -5.85
N ILE A 86 -8.52 -3.00 -5.55
CA ILE A 86 -8.99 -2.73 -4.17
C ILE A 86 -8.70 -3.93 -3.26
N ILE A 87 -8.96 -5.15 -3.76
CA ILE A 87 -8.67 -6.40 -3.04
C ILE A 87 -7.16 -6.52 -2.75
N CYS A 88 -6.33 -6.15 -3.70
CA CYS A 88 -4.88 -6.17 -3.56
C CYS A 88 -4.34 -5.13 -2.55
N THR A 89 -5.02 -4.00 -2.36
CA THR A 89 -4.62 -2.99 -1.37
C THR A 89 -4.72 -3.55 0.07
N PHE A 90 -5.63 -4.50 0.33
CA PHE A 90 -5.79 -5.17 1.64
C PHE A 90 -4.62 -6.08 2.04
N THR A 91 -3.58 -6.22 1.20
CA THR A 91 -2.32 -6.88 1.59
C THR A 91 -1.65 -6.24 2.82
N PHE A 92 -2.04 -5.02 3.22
CA PHE A 92 -1.55 -4.37 4.45
C PHE A 92 -1.86 -5.16 5.74
N PHE A 93 -2.88 -6.04 5.75
CA PHE A 93 -3.17 -6.86 6.92
C PHE A 93 -2.03 -7.85 7.24
N LEU A 94 -1.35 -8.37 6.21
CA LEU A 94 -0.22 -9.29 6.39
C LEU A 94 0.98 -8.56 7.00
N SER A 95 1.23 -7.32 6.58
CA SER A 95 2.34 -6.51 7.12
C SER A 95 2.06 -6.02 8.54
N LEU A 96 0.82 -5.68 8.90
CA LEU A 96 0.43 -5.44 10.30
C LEU A 96 0.74 -6.69 11.15
N THR A 97 0.29 -7.85 10.71
CA THR A 97 0.53 -9.12 11.43
C THR A 97 2.03 -9.39 11.59
N PHE A 98 2.85 -9.09 10.59
CA PHE A 98 4.32 -9.16 10.70
C PHE A 98 4.87 -8.17 11.75
N VAL A 99 4.41 -6.92 11.76
CA VAL A 99 4.85 -5.91 12.74
C VAL A 99 4.57 -6.40 14.17
N TYR A 100 3.44 -7.08 14.41
CA TYR A 100 3.14 -7.63 15.73
C TYR A 100 3.93 -8.90 16.05
N THR A 101 4.10 -9.81 15.09
CA THR A 101 4.63 -11.16 15.36
C THR A 101 6.12 -11.37 15.04
N CYS A 102 6.75 -10.43 14.32
CA CYS A 102 8.12 -10.53 13.80
C CYS A 102 8.40 -11.82 13.00
N ARG A 103 7.37 -12.45 12.40
CA ARG A 103 7.52 -13.70 11.63
C ARG A 103 7.97 -13.42 10.20
N ILE A 104 9.22 -13.77 9.87
CA ILE A 104 9.79 -13.49 8.53
C ILE A 104 8.99 -14.11 7.37
N SER A 105 8.33 -15.25 7.59
CA SER A 105 7.47 -15.88 6.57
C SER A 105 6.26 -15.03 6.16
N LEU A 106 5.75 -14.17 7.05
CA LEU A 106 4.70 -13.21 6.72
C LEU A 106 5.26 -12.03 5.94
N LEU A 107 6.46 -11.56 6.29
CA LEU A 107 7.15 -10.51 5.55
C LEU A 107 7.45 -10.95 4.11
N CYS A 108 7.98 -12.16 3.90
CA CYS A 108 8.26 -12.68 2.57
C CYS A 108 6.99 -12.77 1.71
N ARG A 109 5.89 -13.28 2.28
CA ARG A 109 4.59 -13.35 1.59
C ARG A 109 4.06 -11.95 1.25
N TYR A 110 4.15 -11.00 2.18
CA TYR A 110 3.76 -9.61 1.95
C TYR A 110 4.56 -8.98 0.80
N VAL A 111 5.88 -9.08 0.83
CA VAL A 111 6.77 -8.52 -0.21
C VAL A 111 6.47 -9.14 -1.57
N PHE A 112 6.30 -10.46 -1.63
CA PHE A 112 5.98 -11.17 -2.87
C PHE A 112 4.65 -10.71 -3.47
N LEU A 113 3.58 -10.69 -2.66
CA LEU A 113 2.26 -10.22 -3.11
C LEU A 113 2.33 -8.76 -3.57
N ARG A 114 3.04 -7.90 -2.84
CA ARG A 114 3.20 -6.49 -3.20
C ARG A 114 3.97 -6.28 -4.50
N LEU A 115 4.94 -7.15 -4.79
CA LEU A 115 5.68 -7.12 -6.06
C LEU A 115 4.75 -7.39 -7.25
N LEU A 116 3.87 -8.40 -7.11
CA LEU A 116 2.90 -8.77 -8.15
C LEU A 116 1.88 -7.66 -8.40
N VAL A 117 1.31 -7.08 -7.34
CA VAL A 117 0.29 -6.02 -7.42
C VAL A 117 0.84 -4.80 -8.17
N ASN A 118 2.03 -4.32 -7.77
CA ASN A 118 2.71 -3.22 -8.45
C ASN A 118 2.98 -3.48 -9.94
N GLY A 119 3.29 -4.72 -10.31
CA GLY A 119 3.50 -5.10 -11.70
C GLY A 119 2.22 -4.98 -12.53
N ILE A 120 1.08 -5.30 -11.91
CA ILE A 120 -0.25 -5.11 -12.50
C ILE A 120 -0.59 -3.61 -12.58
N ASP A 121 -0.31 -2.84 -11.53
CA ASP A 121 -0.54 -1.40 -11.47
C ASP A 121 0.21 -0.63 -12.57
N MET A 122 1.47 -0.99 -12.83
CA MET A 122 2.27 -0.39 -13.89
C MET A 122 1.63 -0.62 -15.28
N LYS A 123 1.16 -1.83 -15.55
CA LYS A 123 0.48 -2.15 -16.83
C LYS A 123 -0.81 -1.36 -17.00
N LEU A 124 -1.62 -1.25 -15.94
CA LEU A 124 -2.85 -0.46 -15.93
C LEU A 124 -2.56 1.04 -16.14
N LEU A 125 -1.52 1.56 -15.48
CA LEU A 125 -1.08 2.95 -15.64
C LEU A 125 -0.63 3.20 -17.09
N CYS A 126 0.20 2.33 -17.68
CA CYS A 126 0.61 2.46 -19.07
C CYS A 126 -0.56 2.37 -20.05
N LYS A 127 -1.53 1.48 -19.82
CA LYS A 127 -2.76 1.39 -20.62
C LYS A 127 -3.59 2.68 -20.50
N SER A 128 -3.71 3.23 -19.30
CA SER A 128 -4.42 4.50 -19.03
C SER A 128 -3.75 5.69 -19.74
N VAL A 129 -2.43 5.79 -19.65
CA VAL A 129 -1.64 6.84 -20.33
C VAL A 129 -1.74 6.71 -21.85
N ARG A 130 -1.65 5.50 -22.40
CA ARG A 130 -1.67 5.26 -23.85
C ARG A 130 -3.06 5.43 -24.48
N SER A 131 -4.12 5.05 -23.77
CA SER A 131 -5.48 5.09 -24.32
C SER A 131 -6.11 6.48 -24.32
N ARG A 132 -5.66 7.42 -23.46
CA ARG A 132 -6.29 8.75 -23.31
C ARG A 132 -5.28 9.86 -22.97
N PRO A 133 -4.48 10.33 -23.94
CA PRO A 133 -3.47 11.39 -23.69
C PRO A 133 -4.10 12.75 -23.28
N CYS A 134 -5.30 13.09 -23.76
CA CYS A 134 -5.95 14.38 -23.46
C CYS A 134 -6.43 14.54 -22.01
N ARG A 135 -6.60 13.44 -21.26
CA ARG A 135 -7.13 13.45 -19.88
C ARG A 135 -6.08 13.77 -18.81
N TRP A 136 -4.81 13.88 -19.19
CA TRP A 136 -3.70 14.32 -18.31
C TRP A 136 -3.42 15.83 -18.45
N ARG A 137 -4.13 16.51 -19.34
CA ARG A 137 -4.09 17.96 -19.50
C ARG A 137 -5.01 18.55 -18.43
N PHE A 138 -4.50 19.44 -17.58
CA PHE A 138 -5.35 20.19 -16.65
C PHE A 138 -6.48 20.85 -17.45
N PRO A 139 -7.75 20.71 -17.04
CA PRO A 139 -8.85 21.28 -17.81
C PRO A 139 -8.66 22.80 -17.88
N ALA A 140 -8.44 23.32 -19.08
CA ALA A 140 -8.83 24.69 -19.37
C ALA A 140 -10.37 24.71 -19.29
N ILE A 141 -10.90 25.78 -18.71
CA ILE A 141 -12.27 25.93 -18.18
C ILE A 141 -13.40 25.59 -19.18
N GLU A 142 -13.11 25.43 -20.47
CA GLU A 142 -14.12 25.29 -21.55
C GLU A 142 -14.29 23.88 -22.15
N GLU A 143 -13.45 22.89 -21.83
CA GLU A 143 -13.44 21.60 -22.53
C GLU A 143 -13.70 20.40 -21.58
N SER A 144 -14.90 20.33 -21.00
CA SER A 144 -15.31 19.27 -20.04
C SER A 144 -15.98 18.06 -20.70
N GLU A 145 -16.30 18.12 -21.99
CA GLU A 145 -16.98 17.04 -22.72
C GLU A 145 -16.07 15.81 -22.87
N GLY A 146 -16.19 14.86 -21.94
CA GLY A 146 -15.52 13.56 -22.00
C GLY A 146 -14.49 13.30 -20.92
N ILE A 147 -14.37 14.15 -19.89
CA ILE A 147 -13.53 13.90 -18.70
C ILE A 147 -14.45 13.56 -17.52
N SER A 148 -14.42 12.31 -17.07
CA SER A 148 -15.14 11.88 -15.85
C SER A 148 -14.40 12.44 -14.63
N LEU A 149 -14.83 13.60 -14.16
CA LEU A 149 -14.32 14.27 -12.97
C LEU A 149 -14.88 13.57 -11.72
N TYR A 150 -14.10 13.53 -10.65
CA TYR A 150 -14.60 13.22 -9.31
C TYR A 150 -14.17 14.36 -8.41
N LEU A 151 -15.11 15.21 -8.00
CA LEU A 151 -14.83 16.36 -7.14
C LEU A 151 -13.67 17.23 -7.69
N ASP A 152 -13.71 17.58 -8.98
CA ASP A 152 -12.66 18.30 -9.74
C ASP A 152 -11.27 17.63 -9.82
N TYR A 153 -11.07 16.44 -9.24
CA TYR A 153 -9.83 15.68 -9.34
C TYR A 153 -9.92 14.55 -10.37
N LEU A 154 -8.83 14.39 -11.13
CA LEU A 154 -8.67 13.28 -12.06
C LEU A 154 -8.64 11.95 -11.30
N VAL A 155 -9.55 11.02 -11.60
CA VAL A 155 -9.54 9.65 -11.05
C VAL A 155 -8.19 8.93 -11.25
N ASN A 156 -7.40 9.37 -12.23
CA ASN A 156 -6.04 8.91 -12.49
C ASN A 156 -5.03 9.33 -11.40
N VAL A 157 -5.29 10.42 -10.66
CA VAL A 157 -4.45 10.88 -9.55
C VAL A 157 -4.48 9.88 -8.40
N LEU A 158 -5.63 9.26 -8.11
CA LEU A 158 -5.72 8.19 -7.10
C LEU A 158 -4.94 6.94 -7.51
N LEU A 159 -4.97 6.59 -8.80
CA LEU A 159 -4.17 5.49 -9.36
C LEU A 159 -2.67 5.80 -9.29
N PHE A 160 -2.29 7.04 -9.57
CA PHE A 160 -0.91 7.51 -9.49
C PHE A 160 -0.42 7.59 -8.05
N ALA A 161 -1.24 8.09 -7.13
CA ALA A 161 -0.95 8.14 -5.70
C ALA A 161 -0.75 6.73 -5.14
N ASP A 162 -1.60 5.76 -5.49
CA ASP A 162 -1.42 4.37 -5.08
C ASP A 162 -0.14 3.76 -5.63
N PHE A 163 0.17 4.02 -6.90
CA PHE A 163 1.42 3.58 -7.51
C PHE A 163 2.63 4.20 -6.78
N LEU A 164 2.61 5.51 -6.49
CA LEU A 164 3.68 6.20 -5.78
C LEU A 164 3.87 5.65 -4.36
N VAL A 165 2.80 5.49 -3.59
CA VAL A 165 2.88 4.93 -2.22
C VAL A 165 3.39 3.47 -2.29
N SER A 166 3.01 2.73 -3.32
CA SER A 166 3.47 1.34 -3.50
C SER A 166 4.92 1.22 -4.01
N VAL A 167 5.44 2.26 -4.68
CA VAL A 167 6.86 2.40 -5.03
C VAL A 167 7.69 2.86 -3.83
N GLU A 168 7.16 3.77 -3.02
CA GLU A 168 7.79 4.24 -1.78
C GLU A 168 8.07 3.07 -0.82
N ALA A 169 7.15 2.11 -0.74
CA ALA A 169 7.32 0.87 0.02
C ALA A 169 8.47 -0.06 -0.46
N ARG A 170 9.11 0.22 -1.61
CA ARG A 170 10.29 -0.50 -2.11
C ARG A 170 11.60 0.25 -1.89
N ILE A 171 11.54 1.58 -1.78
CA ILE A 171 12.74 2.43 -1.66
C ILE A 171 13.27 2.41 -0.22
N PHE A 172 12.42 2.07 0.76
CA PHE A 172 12.72 2.08 2.19
C PHE A 172 12.83 0.70 2.84
#